data_AF-A0A1H7MSR5-F1
#
_entry.id   AF-A0A1H7MSR5-F1
#
_cell.length_a   1.000
_cell.length_b   1.000
_cell.length_c   1.000
_cell.angle_alpha   90.00
_cell.angle_beta   90.00
_cell.angle_gamma   90.00
#
_symmetry.space_group_name_H-M   'P 1'
#
loop_
_entity.id
_entity.type
_entity.pdbx_description
1 polymer ?
#
loop_
_entity_poly.entity_id
_entity_poly.type
_entity_poly.pdbx_seq_one_letter_code
_entity_poly.pdbx_strand_id
1 'polypeptide(L)'
;MNQPTRLKPLFHPGRLLVTPAALAALRSNGVPVISVLLRHVAGDWGIVSDDDKRQNDLSVVAGLRVLSIYRLPDHTRILVVTEWDRSATTIERLNEVPHEDEPRQPRSSNRRYPRWPNPCYRQGASA
;
A
#
# COMPACT_ATOMS: atom_id res chain seq x y z
N MET A 1 -2.19 -3.08 -23.79
CA MET A 1 -1.39 -4.10 -23.05
C MET A 1 -2.34 -4.86 -22.15
N ASN A 2 -2.88 -5.99 -22.61
CA ASN A 2 -3.74 -6.85 -21.78
C ASN A 2 -2.82 -7.87 -21.11
N GLN A 3 -2.53 -7.67 -19.82
CA GLN A 3 -1.93 -8.75 -19.03
C GLN A 3 -2.98 -9.86 -18.85
N PRO A 4 -2.59 -11.14 -18.99
CA PRO A 4 -3.52 -12.24 -18.81
C PRO A 4 -4.04 -12.20 -17.37
N THR A 5 -5.36 -12.05 -17.21
CA THR A 5 -6.02 -12.19 -15.93
C THR A 5 -5.78 -13.61 -15.41
N ARG A 6 -4.94 -13.75 -14.38
CA ARG A 6 -4.77 -15.02 -13.68
C ARG A 6 -6.13 -15.46 -13.14
N LEU A 7 -6.69 -16.52 -13.72
CA LEU A 7 -8.00 -17.05 -13.32
C LEU A 7 -7.99 -17.67 -11.91
N LYS A 8 -6.81 -18.01 -11.38
CA LYS A 8 -6.62 -18.56 -10.02
C LYS A 8 -6.05 -17.48 -9.09
N PRO A 9 -6.71 -17.17 -7.96
CA PRO A 9 -6.16 -16.25 -6.96
C PRO A 9 -4.88 -16.84 -6.35
N LEU A 10 -3.90 -15.97 -6.08
CA LEU A 10 -2.61 -16.34 -5.49
C LEU A 10 -2.74 -16.69 -4.00
N PHE A 11 -3.71 -16.10 -3.31
CA PHE A 11 -3.97 -16.32 -1.89
C PHE A 11 -5.45 -16.08 -1.56
N HIS A 12 -5.90 -16.55 -0.40
CA HIS A 12 -7.25 -16.29 0.10
C HIS A 12 -7.34 -14.88 0.70
N PRO A 13 -8.35 -14.06 0.35
CA PRO A 13 -8.46 -12.69 0.86
C PRO A 13 -9.01 -12.60 2.30
N GLY A 14 -9.64 -13.67 2.81
CA GLY A 14 -10.28 -13.63 4.11
C GLY A 14 -11.45 -12.65 4.15
N ARG A 15 -11.69 -12.03 5.31
CA ARG A 15 -12.79 -11.08 5.50
C ARG A 15 -12.49 -9.74 4.84
N LEU A 16 -13.37 -9.31 3.94
CA LEU A 16 -13.25 -8.01 3.29
C LEU A 16 -13.73 -6.88 4.19
N LEU A 17 -12.88 -5.89 4.41
CA LEU A 17 -13.16 -4.65 5.13
C LEU A 17 -12.94 -3.47 4.19
N VAL A 18 -13.89 -2.54 4.14
CA VAL A 18 -13.77 -1.34 3.29
C VAL A 18 -14.08 -0.12 4.13
N THR A 19 -13.14 0.81 4.21
CA THR A 19 -13.37 2.07 4.93
C THR A 19 -14.41 2.93 4.19
N PRO A 20 -15.22 3.72 4.90
CA PRO A 20 -16.21 4.60 4.26
C PRO A 20 -15.58 5.55 3.23
N ALA A 21 -14.39 6.09 3.52
CA ALA A 21 -13.66 6.96 2.61
C ALA A 21 -13.22 6.26 1.32
N ALA A 22 -12.75 5.01 1.41
CA ALA A 22 -12.42 4.22 0.23
C ALA A 22 -13.67 3.90 -0.59
N LEU A 23 -14.75 3.49 0.08
CA LEU A 23 -16.01 3.17 -0.59
C LEU A 23 -16.58 4.38 -1.35
N ALA A 24 -16.54 5.57 -0.74
CA ALA A 24 -16.95 6.81 -1.37
C ALA A 24 -16.09 7.13 -2.60
N ALA A 25 -14.75 7.05 -2.48
CA ALA A 25 -13.84 7.29 -3.59
C ALA A 25 -14.07 6.31 -4.76
N LEU A 26 -14.23 5.02 -4.46
CA LEU A 26 -14.52 3.99 -5.46
C LEU A 26 -15.85 4.23 -6.18
N ARG A 27 -16.91 4.58 -5.44
CA ARG A 27 -18.23 4.90 -6.01
C ARG A 27 -18.18 6.12 -6.92
N SER A 28 -17.56 7.22 -6.48
CA SER A 28 -17.45 8.44 -7.30
C SER A 28 -16.68 8.23 -8.60
N ASN A 29 -15.77 7.27 -8.62
CA ASN A 29 -14.99 6.91 -9.81
C ASN A 29 -15.62 5.77 -10.64
N GLY A 30 -16.79 5.24 -10.25
CA GLY A 30 -17.43 4.11 -10.95
C GLY A 30 -16.63 2.81 -10.89
N VAL A 31 -15.73 2.65 -9.91
CA VAL A 31 -14.88 1.47 -9.76
C VAL A 31 -15.49 0.51 -8.75
N PRO A 32 -15.86 -0.73 -9.13
CA PRO A 32 -16.38 -1.70 -8.19
C PRO A 32 -15.32 -2.14 -7.17
N VAL A 33 -15.71 -2.26 -5.90
CA VAL A 33 -14.86 -2.79 -4.82
C VAL A 33 -14.28 -4.15 -5.19
N ILE A 34 -15.10 -5.03 -5.76
CA ILE A 34 -14.69 -6.38 -6.13
C ILE A 34 -13.59 -6.37 -7.19
N SER A 35 -13.58 -5.41 -8.11
CA SER A 35 -12.55 -5.30 -9.14
C SER A 35 -11.19 -5.01 -8.52
N VAL A 36 -11.14 -4.17 -7.49
CA VAL A 36 -9.91 -3.85 -6.76
C VAL A 36 -9.40 -5.08 -6.00
N LEU A 37 -10.31 -5.81 -5.35
CA LEU A 37 -9.97 -7.05 -4.64
C LEU A 37 -9.42 -8.12 -5.60
N LEU A 38 -10.09 -8.33 -6.74
CA LEU A 38 -9.70 -9.34 -7.73
C LEU A 38 -8.30 -9.06 -8.30
N ARG A 39 -7.98 -7.78 -8.54
CA ARG A 39 -6.62 -7.37 -8.94
C ARG A 39 -5.60 -7.74 -7.86
N HIS A 40 -5.89 -7.44 -6.60
CA HIS A 40 -4.98 -7.71 -5.48
C HIS A 40 -4.70 -9.20 -5.31
N VAL A 41 -5.73 -10.05 -5.33
CA VAL A 41 -5.54 -11.50 -5.19
C VAL A 41 -4.96 -12.16 -6.44
N ALA A 42 -5.07 -11.52 -7.61
CA ALA A 42 -4.45 -12.00 -8.85
C ALA A 42 -2.95 -11.65 -8.96
N GLY A 43 -2.43 -10.82 -8.06
CA GLY A 43 -1.05 -10.35 -8.08
C GLY A 43 -0.82 -9.08 -8.90
N ASP A 44 -1.88 -8.36 -9.27
CA ASP A 44 -1.74 -7.00 -9.78
C ASP A 44 -1.55 -6.05 -8.60
N TRP A 45 -0.28 -5.73 -8.31
CA TRP A 45 0.10 -4.86 -7.20
C TRP A 45 -0.14 -3.36 -7.46
N GLY A 46 -0.60 -3.00 -8.68
CA GLY A 46 -0.88 -1.64 -9.08
C GLY A 46 0.38 -0.76 -9.21
N ILE A 47 0.35 0.43 -8.61
CA ILE A 47 1.37 1.48 -8.75
C ILE A 47 2.47 1.45 -7.68
N VAL A 48 2.66 0.32 -6.98
CA VAL A 48 3.80 0.13 -6.06
C VAL A 48 5.11 -0.01 -6.85
N SER A 49 6.25 0.23 -6.18
CA SER A 49 7.58 0.12 -6.80
C SER A 49 7.87 -1.33 -7.22
N ASP A 50 8.77 -1.54 -8.19
CA ASP A 50 9.10 -2.90 -8.64
C ASP A 50 9.81 -3.75 -7.56
N ASP A 51 10.51 -3.11 -6.62
CA ASP A 51 11.01 -3.75 -5.40
C ASP A 51 9.85 -4.25 -4.52
N ASP A 52 8.83 -3.40 -4.30
CA ASP A 52 7.64 -3.78 -3.51
C ASP A 52 6.82 -4.87 -4.20
N LYS A 53 6.74 -4.88 -5.53
CA LYS A 53 6.10 -5.95 -6.30
C LYS A 53 6.79 -7.29 -6.04
N ARG A 54 8.12 -7.33 -6.15
CA ARG A 54 8.91 -8.53 -5.85
C ARG A 54 8.74 -8.95 -4.39
N GLN A 55 8.71 -8.00 -3.47
CA GLN A 55 8.50 -8.29 -2.06
C GLN A 55 7.11 -8.86 -1.79
N ASN A 56 6.07 -8.37 -2.47
CA ASN A 56 4.73 -8.96 -2.41
C ASN A 56 4.71 -10.39 -2.94
N ASP A 57 5.35 -10.65 -4.08
CA ASP A 57 5.44 -12.00 -4.65
C ASP A 57 6.09 -12.98 -3.65
N LEU A 58 7.16 -12.56 -2.97
CA LEU A 58 7.78 -13.34 -1.90
C LEU A 58 6.86 -13.48 -0.68
N SER A 59 6.16 -12.41 -0.30
CA SER A 59 5.26 -12.38 0.86
C SER A 59 4.04 -13.29 0.68
N VAL A 60 3.57 -13.48 -0.55
CA VAL A 60 2.53 -14.46 -0.86
C VAL A 60 2.98 -15.87 -0.49
N VAL A 61 4.21 -16.24 -0.86
CA VAL A 61 4.78 -17.58 -0.60
C VAL A 61 5.15 -17.75 0.88
N ALA A 62 5.73 -16.71 1.49
CA ALA A 62 6.20 -16.74 2.87
C ALA A 62 5.09 -16.56 3.93
N GLY A 63 3.84 -16.31 3.52
CA GLY A 63 2.74 -16.05 4.45
C GLY A 63 2.89 -14.71 5.21
N LEU A 64 3.45 -13.70 4.55
CA LEU A 64 3.62 -12.35 5.10
C LEU A 64 2.52 -11.42 4.58
N ARG A 65 2.36 -10.25 5.21
CA ARG A 65 1.40 -9.21 4.81
C ARG A 65 1.67 -8.77 3.36
N VAL A 66 0.60 -8.56 2.59
CA VAL A 66 0.67 -8.17 1.17
C VAL A 66 -0.05 -6.84 0.97
N LEU A 67 0.49 -5.98 0.10
CA LEU A 67 -0.04 -4.62 -0.09
C LEU A 67 -0.09 -4.25 -1.58
N SER A 68 -1.23 -3.72 -2.03
CA SER A 68 -1.36 -3.07 -3.35
C SER A 68 -1.74 -1.61 -3.21
N ILE A 69 -1.36 -0.79 -4.20
CA ILE A 69 -1.86 0.58 -4.34
C ILE A 69 -2.44 0.76 -5.74
N TYR A 70 -3.68 1.23 -5.82
CA TYR A 70 -4.34 1.51 -7.09
C TYR A 70 -4.64 3.00 -7.23
N ARG A 71 -4.39 3.56 -8.42
CA ARG A 71 -4.78 4.92 -8.78
C ARG A 71 -6.14 4.88 -9.47
N LEU A 72 -7.09 5.66 -8.97
CA LEU A 72 -8.40 5.87 -9.58
C LEU A 72 -8.32 6.94 -10.69
N PRO A 73 -9.35 7.06 -11.56
CA PRO A 73 -9.42 8.09 -12.60
C PRO A 73 -9.17 9.52 -12.10
N ASP A 74 -9.74 9.90 -10.95
CA ASP A 74 -9.55 11.20 -10.29
C ASP A 74 -8.20 11.37 -9.57
N HIS A 75 -7.28 10.42 -9.77
CA HIS A 75 -5.97 10.32 -9.12
C HIS A 75 -5.97 9.96 -7.63
N THR A 76 -7.13 9.79 -7.01
CA THR A 76 -7.23 9.24 -5.66
C THR A 76 -6.57 7.87 -5.62
N ARG A 77 -5.82 7.60 -4.54
CA ARG A 77 -5.15 6.33 -4.33
C ARG A 77 -5.91 5.47 -3.34
N ILE A 78 -6.04 4.19 -3.67
CA ILE A 78 -6.62 3.16 -2.83
C ILE A 78 -5.53 2.21 -2.40
N LEU A 79 -5.38 2.05 -1.10
CA LEU A 79 -4.52 1.08 -0.46
C LEU A 79 -5.33 -0.20 -0.22
N VAL A 80 -4.79 -1.35 -0.61
CA VAL A 80 -5.35 -2.66 -0.28
C VAL A 80 -4.31 -3.47 0.45
N VAL A 81 -4.68 -3.99 1.61
CA VAL A 81 -3.79 -4.78 2.45
C VAL A 81 -4.45 -6.09 2.79
N THR A 82 -3.72 -7.19 2.64
CA THR A 82 -4.10 -8.48 3.23
C THR A 82 -3.15 -8.83 4.37
N GLU A 83 -3.71 -9.12 5.55
CA GLU A 83 -2.93 -9.50 6.73
C GLU A 83 -2.14 -10.81 6.49
N TRP A 84 -1.06 -10.97 7.25
CA TRP A 84 -0.11 -12.08 7.08
C TRP A 84 -0.79 -13.45 7.23
N ASP A 85 -1.73 -13.57 8.17
CA ASP A 85 -2.52 -14.78 8.43
C ASP A 85 -3.71 -14.97 7.46
N ARG A 86 -3.87 -14.07 6.48
CA ARG A 86 -4.98 -14.07 5.51
C ARG A 86 -6.36 -14.01 6.17
N SER A 87 -6.46 -13.51 7.39
CA SER A 87 -7.73 -13.36 8.11
C SER A 87 -8.62 -12.27 7.52
N ALA A 88 -8.01 -11.21 6.98
CA ALA A 88 -8.74 -10.07 6.43
C ALA A 88 -7.96 -9.35 5.30
N THR A 89 -8.73 -8.77 4.39
CA THR A 89 -8.27 -7.77 3.42
C THR A 89 -8.97 -6.44 3.71
N THR A 90 -8.21 -5.38 3.95
CA THR A 90 -8.72 -4.03 4.19
C THR A 90 -8.44 -3.12 3.01
N ILE A 91 -9.47 -2.38 2.58
CA ILE A 91 -9.42 -1.39 1.51
C ILE A 91 -9.59 0.02 2.11
N GLU A 92 -8.57 0.85 1.93
CA GLU A 92 -8.45 2.17 2.52
C GLU A 92 -8.18 3.24 1.46
N ARG A 93 -8.69 4.44 1.67
CA ARG A 93 -8.27 5.60 0.89
C ARG A 93 -6.92 6.03 1.41
N LEU A 94 -5.91 6.05 0.55
CA LEU A 94 -4.60 6.57 0.91
C LEU A 94 -4.68 8.10 0.84
N ASN A 95 -4.57 8.75 2.00
CA ASN A 95 -4.46 10.20 2.05
C ASN A 95 -3.08 10.60 1.52
N GLU A 96 -3.05 11.43 0.49
CA GLU A 96 -1.80 11.96 -0.03
C GLU A 96 -1.22 12.95 0.99
N VAL A 97 0.06 12.75 1.34
CA VAL A 97 0.90 13.86 1.80
C VAL A 97 1.07 14.76 0.57
N PRO A 98 0.87 16.09 0.65
CA PRO A 98 1.15 16.97 -0.47
C PRO A 98 2.54 16.65 -1.02
N HIS A 99 2.63 16.39 -2.32
CA HIS A 99 3.92 16.20 -2.98
C HIS A 99 4.80 17.40 -2.68
N GLU A 100 6.07 17.15 -2.35
CA GLU A 100 7.07 18.18 -2.03
C GLU A 100 7.46 19.06 -3.25
N ASP A 101 6.60 19.13 -4.28
CA ASP A 101 6.76 19.97 -5.47
C ASP A 101 6.36 21.44 -5.21
N GLU A 102 5.77 21.78 -4.05
CA GLU A 102 5.84 23.15 -3.56
C GLU A 102 7.23 23.41 -2.97
N PRO A 103 7.98 24.43 -3.43
CA PRO A 103 9.20 24.82 -2.75
C PRO A 103 8.82 25.11 -1.30
N ARG A 104 9.39 24.34 -0.36
CA ARG A 104 9.26 24.62 1.08
C ARG A 104 9.57 26.10 1.27
N GLN A 105 8.54 26.93 1.48
CA GLN A 105 8.76 28.26 2.00
C GLN A 105 9.62 28.06 3.25
N PRO A 106 10.72 28.81 3.43
CA PRO A 106 11.52 28.71 4.63
C PRO A 106 10.61 29.10 5.79
N ARG A 107 9.98 28.09 6.41
CA ARG A 107 9.23 28.26 7.65
C ARG A 107 10.29 28.72 8.62
N SER A 108 10.21 29.97 9.06
CA SER A 108 11.05 30.52 10.11
C SER A 108 11.12 29.48 11.22
N SER A 109 12.32 28.95 11.41
CA SER A 109 12.58 27.73 12.15
C SER A 109 12.44 27.98 13.64
N ASN A 110 11.20 28.01 14.13
CA ASN A 110 10.92 27.99 15.57
C ASN A 110 10.25 26.69 16.03
N ARG A 111 10.42 25.60 15.27
CA ARG A 111 10.04 24.25 15.73
C ARG A 111 11.24 23.55 16.35
N ARG A 112 11.28 23.60 17.69
CA ARG A 112 12.11 22.73 18.53
C ARG A 112 11.56 21.30 18.45
N TYR A 113 12.00 20.53 17.47
CA TYR A 113 11.80 19.09 17.53
C TYR A 113 12.77 18.47 18.54
N PRO A 114 12.35 17.45 19.31
CA PRO A 114 13.27 16.68 20.12
C PRO A 114 14.33 16.07 19.22
N ARG A 115 15.60 16.33 19.53
CA ARG A 115 16.72 15.71 18.83
C ARG A 115 16.81 14.27 19.34
N TRP A 116 16.29 13.32 18.56
CA TRP A 116 16.43 11.90 18.91
C TRP A 116 17.92 11.55 18.96
N PRO A 117 18.37 10.85 20.01
CA PRO A 117 19.76 10.38 20.08
C PRO A 117 20.04 9.50 18.87
N ASN A 118 21.14 9.77 18.16
CA ASN A 118 21.62 8.86 17.13
C ASN A 118 21.88 7.49 17.79
N PRO A 119 21.21 6.40 17.37
CA PRO A 119 21.55 5.08 17.85
C PRO A 119 22.95 4.76 17.33
N CYS A 120 23.94 4.81 18.24
CA CYS A 120 25.28 4.34 17.96
C CYS A 120 25.20 2.81 17.95
N TYR A 121 24.93 2.24 16.78
CA TYR A 121 25.09 0.80 16.59
C TYR A 121 26.57 0.48 16.72
N ARG A 122 26.99 0.11 17.93
CA ARG A 122 28.31 -0.46 18.19
C ARG A 122 28.32 -1.82 17.50
N GLN A 123 28.92 -1.90 16.31
CA GLN A 123 29.28 -3.18 15.72
C GLN A 123 30.20 -3.89 16.71
N GLY A 124 29.69 -4.95 17.34
CA GLY A 124 30.51 -5.88 18.08
C GLY A 124 31.37 -6.65 17.09
N ALA A 125 32.62 -6.24 16.94
CA ALA A 125 33.65 -7.10 16.39
C ALA A 125 33.82 -8.29 17.35
N SER A 126 33.52 -9.50 16.87
CA SER A 126 34.00 -10.74 17.51
C SER A 126 35.34 -11.13 16.90
N ALA A 127 36.25 -11.52 17.78
CA ALA A 127 37.62 -11.94 17.52
C ALA A 127 37.70 -13.27 16.77
#